data_AF-A0A9P9DEN4-F1
#
_entry.id   AF-A0A9P9DEN4-F1
#
_cell.length_a   1.000
_cell.length_b   1.000
_cell.length_c   1.000
_cell.angle_alpha   90.00
_cell.angle_beta   90.00
_cell.angle_gamma   90.00
#
_symmetry.space_group_name_H-M   'P 1'
#
loop_
_entity.id
_entity.type
_entity.pdbx_description
1 polymer ?
#
loop_
_entity_poly.entity_id
_entity_poly.type
_entity_poly.pdbx_seq_one_letter_code
_entity_poly.pdbx_strand_id
1 'polypeptide(L)'
;MALRENTDVWVRSGRPVAIWLSSVAFLIHSMFFVLAVNDSAFRCHGFCFASRFVLYNFCASAAGLLGFVGAVKLYPTLVSAFTMTHTSTLLFGTLTLLNAVLPINIHTMVPGVPNLKYDVSEFCGNVDDGYGWDEQWMRQCRTGFQLVKFAAFGVGMVFMTVQWYALVSIWSWKRTMSSEKMKGAMIEDVERVEDWKEKVEMS
;
A
#
# COMPACT_ATOMS: atom_id res chain seq x y z
N MET A 1 3.64 -32.89 15.04
CA MET A 1 4.93 -32.19 15.19
C MET A 1 5.23 -31.24 14.01
N ALA A 2 5.04 -31.66 12.74
CA ALA A 2 5.29 -30.84 11.54
C ALA A 2 4.51 -29.50 11.42
N LEU A 3 3.35 -29.36 12.06
CA LEU A 3 2.58 -28.10 12.03
C LEU A 3 3.17 -26.97 12.89
N ARG A 4 3.97 -27.30 13.91
CA ARG A 4 4.57 -26.31 14.83
C ARG A 4 5.85 -25.69 14.26
N GLU A 5 6.57 -26.43 13.43
CA GLU A 5 7.81 -25.96 12.81
C GLU A 5 7.54 -24.93 11.70
N ASN A 6 6.42 -25.05 11.00
CA ASN A 6 6.03 -24.07 9.98
C ASN A 6 5.57 -22.74 10.59
N THR A 7 4.90 -22.72 11.74
CA THR A 7 4.41 -21.48 12.36
C THR A 7 5.53 -20.55 12.81
N ASP A 8 6.66 -21.09 13.26
CA ASP A 8 7.80 -20.30 13.71
C ASP A 8 8.48 -19.55 12.55
N VAL A 9 8.49 -20.12 11.34
CA VAL A 9 9.04 -19.46 10.13
C VAL A 9 8.22 -18.23 9.74
N TRP A 10 6.89 -18.34 9.82
CA TRP A 10 5.99 -17.22 9.50
C TRP A 10 6.04 -16.10 10.54
N VAL A 11 6.08 -16.44 11.83
CA VAL A 11 6.18 -15.46 12.93
C VAL A 11 7.50 -14.71 12.88
N ARG A 12 8.61 -15.40 12.55
CA ARG A 12 9.94 -14.79 12.47
C ARG A 12 10.11 -13.89 11.24
N SER A 13 9.39 -14.16 10.13
CA SER A 13 9.48 -13.33 8.92
C SER A 13 8.53 -12.12 8.89
N GLY A 14 7.36 -12.19 9.55
CA GLY A 14 6.35 -11.12 9.46
C GLY A 14 6.78 -9.79 10.11
N ARG A 15 7.48 -9.84 11.25
CA ARG A 15 7.92 -8.65 11.99
C ARG A 15 8.94 -7.78 11.21
N PRO A 16 10.06 -8.32 10.68
CA PRO A 16 10.98 -7.50 9.89
C PRO A 16 10.32 -6.93 8.65
N VAL A 17 9.43 -7.69 7.99
CA VAL A 17 8.66 -7.18 6.83
C VAL A 17 7.77 -6.01 7.23
N ALA A 18 7.04 -6.10 8.35
CA ALA A 18 6.19 -5.02 8.84
C ALA A 18 7.01 -3.75 9.18
N ILE A 19 8.18 -3.91 9.81
CA ILE A 19 9.09 -2.81 10.13
C ILE A 19 9.57 -2.13 8.84
N TRP A 20 10.15 -2.92 7.92
CA TRP A 20 10.68 -2.40 6.66
C TRP A 20 9.61 -1.70 5.83
N LEU A 21 8.44 -2.33 5.65
CA LEU A 21 7.36 -1.77 4.86
C LEU A 21 6.86 -0.45 5.46
N SER A 22 6.69 -0.40 6.79
CA SER A 22 6.24 0.82 7.48
C SER A 22 7.28 1.94 7.41
N SER A 23 8.57 1.61 7.57
CA SER A 23 9.67 2.57 7.45
C SER A 23 9.78 3.14 6.04
N VAL A 24 9.74 2.28 5.02
CA VAL A 24 9.78 2.71 3.61
C VAL A 24 8.58 3.60 3.28
N ALA A 25 7.36 3.20 3.69
CA ALA A 25 6.17 4.01 3.48
C ALA A 25 6.29 5.38 4.17
N PHE A 26 6.75 5.43 5.43
CA PHE A 26 6.98 6.67 6.15
C PHE A 26 7.97 7.59 5.43
N LEU A 27 9.12 7.05 5.00
CA LEU A 27 10.15 7.83 4.32
C LEU A 27 9.66 8.38 2.98
N ILE A 28 9.03 7.53 2.16
CA ILE A 28 8.51 7.92 0.84
C ILE A 28 7.46 9.03 0.98
N HIS A 29 6.45 8.83 1.82
CA HIS A 29 5.37 9.81 1.97
C HIS A 29 5.84 11.09 2.67
N SER A 30 6.79 11.01 3.61
CA SER A 30 7.39 12.21 4.21
C SER A 30 8.21 13.00 3.20
N MET A 31 8.99 12.34 2.35
CA MET A 31 9.73 12.98 1.26
C MET A 31 8.77 13.70 0.31
N PHE A 32 7.70 13.02 -0.16
CA PHE A 32 6.70 13.63 -1.03
C PHE A 32 5.96 14.79 -0.35
N PHE A 33 5.64 14.68 0.93
CA PHE A 33 5.05 15.78 1.70
C PHE A 33 5.97 17.00 1.74
N VAL A 34 7.25 16.81 2.08
CA VAL A 34 8.25 17.89 2.15
C VAL A 34 8.43 18.53 0.77
N LEU A 35 8.52 17.73 -0.30
CA LEU A 35 8.62 18.24 -1.67
C LEU A 35 7.37 19.07 -2.04
N ALA A 36 6.17 18.55 -1.77
CA ALA A 36 4.92 19.22 -2.12
C ALA A 36 4.68 20.54 -1.36
N VAL A 37 5.17 20.65 -0.12
CA VAL A 37 5.06 21.90 0.68
C VAL A 37 6.07 22.95 0.21
N ASN A 38 7.26 22.51 -0.21
CA ASN A 38 8.36 23.42 -0.60
C ASN A 38 8.30 23.86 -2.07
N ASP A 39 7.71 23.05 -2.95
CA ASP A 39 7.65 23.37 -4.36
C ASP A 39 6.47 24.32 -4.67
N SER A 40 6.81 25.47 -5.24
CA SER A 40 5.85 26.50 -5.67
C SER A 40 4.99 26.05 -6.86
N ALA A 41 5.43 25.07 -7.66
CA ALA A 41 4.66 24.52 -8.78
C ALA A 41 3.36 23.84 -8.31
N PHE A 42 3.37 23.22 -7.13
CA PHE A 42 2.17 22.65 -6.51
C PHE A 42 1.22 23.72 -5.96
N ARG A 43 1.67 24.98 -5.76
CA ARG A 43 0.81 26.05 -5.23
C ARG A 43 -0.13 26.64 -6.28
N CYS A 44 0.15 26.47 -7.57
CA CYS A 44 -0.58 27.16 -8.65
C CYS A 44 -1.57 26.30 -9.45
N HIS A 45 -1.46 24.97 -9.44
CA HIS A 45 -2.43 24.09 -10.12
C HIS A 45 -3.60 23.71 -9.22
N GLY A 46 -4.51 24.67 -9.01
CA GLY A 46 -5.82 24.46 -8.38
C GLY A 46 -5.77 24.11 -6.89
N PHE A 47 -6.31 25.00 -6.06
CA PHE A 47 -6.38 24.90 -4.59
C PHE A 47 -6.89 23.54 -4.05
N CYS A 48 -7.59 22.75 -4.87
CA CYS A 48 -8.13 21.44 -4.51
C CYS A 48 -7.17 20.24 -4.72
N PHE A 49 -6.27 20.26 -5.71
CA PHE A 49 -5.46 19.07 -6.01
C PHE A 49 -4.23 18.99 -5.11
N ALA A 50 -3.52 20.11 -4.98
CA ALA A 50 -2.35 20.22 -4.11
C ALA A 50 -2.68 19.97 -2.64
N SER A 51 -3.79 20.51 -2.14
CA SER A 51 -4.23 20.30 -0.76
C SER A 51 -4.56 18.83 -0.46
N ARG A 52 -5.20 18.13 -1.40
CA ARG A 52 -5.49 16.68 -1.27
C ARG A 52 -4.23 15.84 -1.31
N PHE A 53 -3.29 16.14 -2.21
CA PHE A 53 -2.03 15.40 -2.31
C PHE A 53 -1.17 15.58 -1.05
N VAL A 54 -1.05 16.81 -0.54
CA VAL A 54 -0.34 17.11 0.71
C VAL A 54 -1.00 16.41 1.89
N LEU A 55 -2.33 16.52 2.03
CA LEU A 55 -3.07 15.86 3.10
C LEU A 55 -2.91 14.33 3.06
N TYR A 56 -3.02 13.74 1.87
CA TYR A 56 -2.83 12.30 1.67
C TYR A 56 -1.44 11.84 2.10
N ASN A 57 -0.37 12.51 1.65
CA ASN A 57 1.00 12.14 2.01
C ASN A 57 1.28 12.36 3.50
N PHE A 58 0.71 13.40 4.11
CA PHE A 58 0.79 13.59 5.57
C PHE A 58 0.12 12.44 6.32
N CYS A 59 -1.13 12.09 5.98
CA CYS A 59 -1.85 10.98 6.60
C CYS A 59 -1.14 9.64 6.39
N ALA A 60 -0.62 9.39 5.20
CA ALA A 60 0.11 8.16 4.87
C ALA A 60 1.45 8.07 5.63
N SER A 61 2.16 9.19 5.78
CA SER A 61 3.36 9.29 6.62
C SER A 61 3.03 8.97 8.09
N ALA A 62 2.00 9.61 8.65
CA ALA A 62 1.56 9.36 10.02
C ALA A 62 1.15 7.89 10.23
N ALA A 63 0.43 7.29 9.27
CA ALA A 63 0.08 5.88 9.30
C ALA A 63 1.32 4.97 9.24
N GLY A 64 2.32 5.30 8.42
CA GLY A 64 3.60 4.60 8.36
C GLY A 64 4.36 4.64 9.69
N LEU A 65 4.40 5.79 10.35
CA LEU A 65 5.00 5.94 11.67
C LEU A 65 4.28 5.08 12.73
N LEU A 66 2.94 5.12 12.75
CA LEU A 66 2.13 4.28 13.63
C LEU A 66 2.34 2.79 13.35
N GLY A 67 2.45 2.40 12.08
CA GLY A 67 2.77 1.02 11.67
C GLY A 67 4.13 0.57 12.18
N PHE A 68 5.15 1.42 12.06
CA PHE A 68 6.50 1.15 12.56
C PHE A 68 6.50 0.96 14.09
N VAL A 69 5.90 1.90 14.83
CA VAL A 69 5.78 1.80 16.29
C VAL A 69 5.02 0.54 16.68
N GLY A 70 3.92 0.23 16.00
CA GLY A 70 3.14 -0.98 16.21
C GLY A 70 3.93 -2.27 15.98
N ALA A 71 4.75 -2.32 14.93
CA ALA A 71 5.57 -3.48 14.60
C ALA A 71 6.74 -3.68 15.59
N VAL A 72 7.36 -2.59 16.05
CA VAL A 72 8.43 -2.63 17.06
C VAL A 72 7.87 -3.06 18.42
N LYS A 73 6.75 -2.48 18.85
CA LYS A 73 6.13 -2.71 20.16
C LYS A 73 5.15 -3.89 20.21
N LEU A 74 4.91 -4.58 19.09
CA LEU A 74 3.96 -5.69 18.97
C LEU A 74 2.51 -5.31 19.33
N TYR A 75 2.10 -4.07 19.02
CA TYR A 75 0.72 -3.62 19.22
C TYR A 75 -0.16 -3.95 17.99
N PRO A 76 -1.06 -4.95 18.07
CA PRO A 76 -1.80 -5.44 16.91
C PRO A 76 -2.78 -4.41 16.33
N THR A 77 -3.29 -3.49 17.14
CA THR A 77 -4.22 -2.44 16.71
C THR A 77 -3.53 -1.42 15.80
N LEU A 78 -2.32 -0.99 16.14
CA LEU A 78 -1.53 -0.05 15.33
C LEU A 78 -1.12 -0.70 13.99
N VAL A 79 -0.67 -1.95 14.04
CA VAL A 79 -0.35 -2.72 12.83
C VAL A 79 -1.60 -2.86 11.94
N SER A 80 -2.78 -3.07 12.53
CA SER A 80 -4.03 -3.16 11.78
C SER A 80 -4.39 -1.86 11.08
N ALA A 81 -4.31 -0.72 11.77
CA ALA A 81 -4.62 0.57 11.20
C ALA A 81 -3.70 0.88 10.01
N PHE A 82 -2.38 0.66 10.19
CA PHE A 82 -1.40 0.76 9.11
C PHE A 82 -1.74 -0.16 7.92
N THR A 83 -2.03 -1.43 8.20
CA THR A 83 -2.34 -2.43 7.16
C THR A 83 -3.57 -2.01 6.35
N MET A 84 -4.63 -1.52 7.01
CA MET A 84 -5.85 -1.04 6.34
C MET A 84 -5.58 0.19 5.47
N THR A 85 -4.85 1.17 5.99
CA THR A 85 -4.47 2.37 5.21
C THR A 85 -3.63 1.98 4.01
N HIS A 86 -2.62 1.15 4.20
CA HIS A 86 -1.73 0.71 3.12
C HIS A 86 -2.44 -0.16 2.07
N THR A 87 -3.36 -1.02 2.50
CA THR A 87 -4.22 -1.81 1.59
C THR A 87 -5.09 -0.90 0.75
N SER A 88 -5.71 0.12 1.35
CA SER A 88 -6.50 1.12 0.64
C SER A 88 -5.65 1.83 -0.42
N THR A 89 -4.48 2.33 -0.03
CA THR A 89 -3.51 2.97 -0.93
C THR A 89 -3.12 2.05 -2.08
N LEU A 90 -2.79 0.79 -1.81
CA LEU A 90 -2.42 -0.19 -2.83
C LEU A 90 -3.58 -0.51 -3.77
N LEU A 91 -4.80 -0.58 -3.25
CA LEU A 91 -5.98 -0.78 -4.08
C LEU A 91 -6.18 0.42 -5.02
N PHE A 92 -6.13 1.65 -4.51
CA PHE A 92 -6.21 2.86 -5.32
C PHE A 92 -5.08 2.94 -6.36
N GLY A 93 -3.85 2.61 -5.97
CA GLY A 93 -2.70 2.54 -6.87
C GLY A 93 -2.88 1.51 -7.97
N THR A 94 -3.40 0.32 -7.63
CA THR A 94 -3.70 -0.75 -8.59
C THR A 94 -4.75 -0.30 -9.59
N LEU A 95 -5.85 0.28 -9.10
CA LEU A 95 -6.93 0.80 -9.96
C LEU A 95 -6.44 1.93 -10.87
N THR A 96 -5.58 2.81 -10.35
CA THR A 96 -4.97 3.89 -11.14
C THR A 96 -4.06 3.33 -12.24
N LEU A 97 -3.22 2.35 -11.90
CA LEU A 97 -2.33 1.68 -12.85
C LEU A 97 -3.13 0.96 -13.96
N LEU A 98 -4.20 0.27 -13.57
CA LEU A 98 -5.12 -0.38 -14.50
C LEU A 98 -5.83 0.63 -15.39
N ASN A 99 -6.31 1.75 -14.85
CA ASN A 99 -6.95 2.82 -15.61
C ASN A 99 -5.98 3.50 -16.60
N ALA A 100 -4.70 3.59 -16.24
CA ALA A 100 -3.69 4.16 -17.13
C ALA A 100 -3.43 3.28 -18.36
N VAL A 101 -3.58 1.96 -18.25
CA VAL A 101 -3.23 1.00 -19.31
C VAL A 101 -4.43 0.49 -20.08
N LEU A 102 -5.50 0.14 -19.38
CA LEU A 102 -6.72 -0.34 -20.01
C LEU A 102 -7.48 0.84 -20.63
N PRO A 103 -8.07 0.67 -21.83
CA PRO A 103 -8.92 1.68 -22.46
C PRO A 103 -10.30 1.77 -21.79
N ILE A 104 -10.38 1.48 -20.49
CA ILE A 104 -11.63 1.45 -19.72
C ILE A 104 -11.71 2.75 -18.92
N ASN A 105 -12.85 3.42 -18.97
CA ASN A 105 -13.11 4.61 -18.16
C ASN A 105 -13.42 4.20 -16.70
N ILE A 106 -12.40 3.81 -15.92
CA ILE A 106 -12.62 3.35 -14.53
C ILE A 106 -13.16 4.50 -13.66
N HIS A 107 -12.87 5.75 -14.02
CA HIS A 107 -13.40 6.94 -13.35
C HIS A 107 -14.93 6.95 -13.26
N THR A 108 -15.66 6.40 -14.24
CA THR A 108 -17.13 6.35 -14.17
C THR A 108 -17.64 5.34 -13.14
N MET A 109 -16.84 4.32 -12.82
CA MET A 109 -17.17 3.34 -11.79
C MET A 109 -16.67 3.77 -10.41
N VAL A 110 -15.53 4.46 -10.35
CA VAL A 110 -14.89 4.90 -9.09
C VAL A 110 -14.50 6.38 -9.20
N PRO A 111 -15.38 7.32 -8.77
CA PRO A 111 -15.19 8.76 -8.96
C PRO A 111 -14.03 9.39 -8.15
N GLY A 112 -13.25 8.59 -7.43
CA GLY A 112 -12.05 9.02 -6.72
C GLY A 112 -10.73 8.66 -7.40
N VAL A 113 -10.75 7.88 -8.50
CA VAL A 113 -9.53 7.47 -9.20
C VAL A 113 -9.13 8.57 -10.21
N PRO A 114 -7.89 9.10 -10.16
CA PRO A 114 -7.46 10.11 -11.11
C PRO A 114 -7.49 9.56 -12.54
N ASN A 115 -8.06 10.35 -13.46
CA ASN A 115 -8.12 10.00 -14.87
C ASN A 115 -6.78 10.30 -15.56
N LEU A 116 -5.80 9.43 -15.34
CA LEU A 116 -4.51 9.46 -16.03
C LEU A 116 -4.63 8.84 -17.42
N LYS A 117 -5.25 9.57 -18.34
CA LYS A 117 -5.18 9.26 -19.78
C LYS A 117 -4.06 10.09 -20.39
N TYR A 118 -3.00 9.41 -20.79
CA TYR A 118 -1.98 9.99 -21.63
C TYR A 118 -2.45 9.89 -23.09
N ASP A 119 -2.80 11.02 -23.71
CA ASP A 119 -3.04 11.04 -25.15
C ASP A 119 -1.69 10.93 -25.86
N VAL A 120 -1.47 9.76 -26.49
CA VAL A 120 -0.25 9.47 -27.23
C VAL A 120 -0.06 10.45 -28.39
N SER A 121 -1.16 10.94 -28.96
CA SER A 121 -1.14 11.88 -30.08
C SER A 121 -0.72 13.26 -29.61
N GLU A 122 -1.19 13.70 -28.44
CA GLU A 122 -0.76 14.96 -27.82
C GLU A 122 0.70 14.88 -27.36
N PHE A 123 1.11 13.77 -26.75
CA PHE A 123 2.51 13.58 -26.34
C PHE A 123 3.46 13.59 -27.54
N CYS A 124 3.18 12.77 -28.57
CA CYS A 124 4.00 12.78 -29.79
C CYS A 124 3.91 14.13 -30.49
N GLY A 125 2.74 14.79 -30.52
CA GLY A 125 2.61 16.13 -31.11
C GLY A 125 3.41 17.22 -30.38
N ASN A 126 3.55 17.14 -29.06
CA ASN A 126 4.34 18.10 -28.27
C ASN A 126 5.85 17.86 -28.37
N VAL A 127 6.26 16.63 -28.70
CA VAL A 127 7.67 16.28 -28.98
C VAL A 127 8.03 16.61 -30.44
N ASP A 128 7.03 16.81 -31.31
CA ASP A 128 7.24 17.35 -32.64
C ASP A 128 7.54 18.85 -32.52
N ASP A 129 8.82 19.20 -32.59
CA ASP A 129 9.34 20.56 -32.50
C ASP A 129 8.95 21.46 -33.72
N GLY A 130 7.93 21.08 -34.48
CA GLY A 130 7.41 21.84 -35.63
C GLY A 130 8.21 21.67 -36.92
N TYR A 131 9.10 20.69 -36.99
CA TYR A 131 9.99 20.47 -38.14
C TYR A 131 9.38 19.59 -39.26
N GLY A 132 8.07 19.30 -39.21
CA GLY A 132 7.37 18.61 -40.28
C GLY A 132 7.78 17.15 -40.42
N TRP A 133 7.84 16.43 -39.30
CA TRP A 133 8.13 15.00 -39.29
C TRP A 133 6.99 14.23 -39.98
N ASP A 134 7.36 13.24 -40.78
CA ASP A 134 6.43 12.49 -41.64
C ASP A 134 5.47 11.59 -40.84
N GLU A 135 4.42 11.07 -41.50
CA GLU A 135 3.51 10.08 -40.87
C GLU A 135 4.26 8.86 -40.30
N GLN A 136 5.41 8.53 -40.87
CA GLN A 136 6.24 7.42 -40.43
C GLN A 136 6.80 7.68 -39.02
N TRP A 137 7.26 8.89 -38.73
CA TRP A 137 7.67 9.29 -37.39
C TRP A 137 6.55 9.13 -36.37
N MET A 138 5.34 9.61 -36.67
CA MET A 138 4.18 9.48 -35.77
C MET A 138 3.86 8.01 -35.43
N ARG A 139 3.97 7.10 -36.40
CA ARG A 139 3.78 5.66 -36.16
C ARG A 139 4.89 5.08 -35.27
N GLN A 140 6.14 5.48 -35.48
CA GLN A 140 7.27 5.04 -34.67
C GLN A 140 7.17 5.58 -33.23
N CYS A 141 6.86 6.87 -33.06
CA CYS A 141 6.64 7.47 -31.74
C CYS A 141 5.51 6.76 -30.99
N ARG A 142 4.36 6.54 -31.64
CA ARG A 142 3.23 5.81 -31.04
C ARG A 142 3.63 4.40 -30.62
N THR A 143 4.34 3.66 -31.48
CA THR A 143 4.77 2.29 -31.18
C THR A 143 5.77 2.25 -30.02
N GLY A 144 6.76 3.15 -30.02
CA GLY A 144 7.75 3.28 -28.95
C GLY A 144 7.09 3.68 -27.62
N PHE A 145 6.16 4.63 -27.64
CA PHE A 145 5.43 5.04 -26.45
C PHE A 145 4.58 3.91 -25.88
N GLN A 146 3.91 3.12 -26.72
CA GLN A 146 3.17 1.94 -26.27
C GLN A 146 4.10 0.91 -25.63
N LEU A 147 5.28 0.66 -26.22
CA LEU A 147 6.26 -0.26 -25.64
C LEU A 147 6.74 0.21 -24.26
N VAL A 148 7.09 1.50 -24.12
CA VAL A 148 7.48 2.09 -22.82
C VAL A 148 6.34 1.98 -21.81
N LYS A 149 5.11 2.25 -22.23
CA LYS A 149 3.91 2.13 -21.39
C LYS A 149 3.69 0.69 -20.91
N PHE A 150 3.82 -0.30 -21.79
CA PHE A 150 3.73 -1.72 -21.43
C PHE A 150 4.85 -2.14 -20.48
N ALA A 151 6.09 -1.68 -20.71
CA ALA A 151 7.21 -1.95 -19.83
C ALA A 151 6.99 -1.34 -18.44
N ALA A 152 6.61 -0.06 -18.37
CA ALA A 152 6.29 0.63 -17.12
C ALA A 152 5.15 -0.05 -16.36
N PHE A 153 4.11 -0.50 -17.08
CA PHE A 153 3.03 -1.28 -16.49
C PHE A 153 3.49 -2.62 -15.93
N GLY A 154 4.29 -3.38 -16.68
CA GLY A 154 4.82 -4.66 -16.23
C GLY A 154 5.63 -4.52 -14.95
N VAL A 155 6.53 -3.53 -14.91
CA VAL A 155 7.30 -3.18 -13.71
C VAL A 155 6.37 -2.78 -12.57
N GLY A 156 5.39 -1.92 -12.83
CA GLY A 156 4.38 -1.51 -11.84
C GLY A 156 3.63 -2.70 -11.25
N MET A 157 3.16 -3.62 -12.08
CA MET A 157 2.45 -4.84 -11.65
C MET A 157 3.32 -5.72 -10.74
N VAL A 158 4.60 -5.91 -11.08
CA VAL A 158 5.54 -6.66 -10.23
C VAL A 158 5.65 -6.01 -8.85
N PHE A 159 5.85 -4.69 -8.80
CA PHE A 159 5.90 -3.97 -7.51
C PHE A 159 4.60 -4.08 -6.72
N MET A 160 3.44 -4.03 -7.38
CA MET A 160 2.15 -4.21 -6.71
C MET A 160 2.01 -5.63 -6.15
N THR A 161 2.38 -6.66 -6.91
CA THR A 161 2.35 -8.06 -6.45
C THR A 161 3.24 -8.26 -5.23
N VAL A 162 4.46 -7.69 -5.23
CA VAL A 162 5.37 -7.76 -4.08
C VAL A 162 4.76 -7.10 -2.84
N GLN A 163 4.14 -5.92 -3.00
CA GLN A 163 3.50 -5.21 -1.89
C GLN A 163 2.27 -5.96 -1.36
N TRP A 164 1.46 -6.55 -2.24
CA TRP A 164 0.33 -7.42 -1.84
C TRP A 164 0.82 -8.66 -1.09
N TYR A 165 1.89 -9.29 -1.54
CA TYR A 165 2.49 -10.43 -0.84
C TYR A 165 2.96 -10.05 0.58
N ALA A 166 3.60 -8.88 0.73
CA ALA A 166 4.01 -8.36 2.04
C ALA A 166 2.80 -8.12 2.95
N LEU A 167 1.72 -7.53 2.43
CA LEU A 167 0.47 -7.34 3.17
C LEU A 167 -0.16 -8.65 3.65
N VAL A 168 -0.26 -9.65 2.76
CA VAL A 168 -0.81 -10.97 3.11
C VAL A 168 0.02 -11.62 4.21
N SER A 169 1.35 -11.47 4.16
CA SER A 169 2.27 -11.97 5.19
C SER A 169 2.08 -11.28 6.55
N ILE A 170 1.86 -9.96 6.56
CA ILE A 170 1.57 -9.21 7.80
C ILE A 170 0.18 -9.61 8.34
N TRP A 171 -0.80 -9.80 7.46
CA TRP A 171 -2.16 -10.17 7.85
C TRP A 171 -2.25 -11.59 8.42
N SER A 172 -1.53 -12.55 7.83
CA SER A 172 -1.40 -13.90 8.38
C SER A 172 -0.72 -13.88 9.75
N TRP A 173 0.38 -13.12 9.90
CA TRP A 173 1.05 -12.92 11.18
C TRP A 173 0.13 -12.33 12.25
N LYS A 174 -0.66 -11.30 11.91
CA LYS A 174 -1.65 -10.71 12.82
C LYS A 174 -2.69 -11.73 13.26
N ARG A 175 -3.21 -12.56 12.34
CA ARG A 175 -4.17 -13.62 12.67
C ARG A 175 -3.59 -14.63 13.66
N THR A 176 -2.33 -15.02 13.46
CA THR A 176 -1.63 -15.94 14.38
C THR A 176 -1.53 -15.35 15.78
N MET A 177 -1.07 -14.10 15.92
CA MET A 177 -0.99 -13.44 17.23
C MET A 177 -2.35 -13.31 17.92
N SER A 178 -3.41 -13.02 17.16
CA SER A 178 -4.76 -12.93 17.72
C SER A 178 -5.27 -14.30 18.19
N SER A 179 -4.96 -15.38 17.47
CA SER A 179 -5.34 -16.73 17.86
C SER A 179 -4.59 -17.17 19.12
N GLU A 180 -3.31 -16.85 19.25
CA GLU A 180 -2.53 -17.16 20.45
C GLU A 180 -3.02 -16.42 21.69
N LYS A 181 -3.33 -15.11 21.56
CA LYS A 181 -3.93 -14.35 22.66
C LYS A 181 -5.28 -14.92 23.11
N MET A 182 -6.11 -15.33 22.16
CA MET A 182 -7.41 -15.93 22.47
C MET A 182 -7.27 -17.29 23.17
N LYS A 183 -6.29 -18.11 22.74
CA LYS A 183 -5.98 -19.38 23.42
C LYS A 183 -5.45 -19.17 24.83
N GLY A 184 -4.56 -18.19 25.03
CA GLY A 184 -4.04 -17.84 26.35
C GLY A 184 -5.14 -17.38 27.30
N ALA A 185 -6.03 -16.49 26.84
CA ALA A 185 -7.16 -16.03 27.65
C ALA A 185 -8.13 -17.17 28.03
N MET A 186 -8.39 -18.10 27.10
CA MET A 186 -9.24 -19.26 27.39
C MET A 186 -8.60 -20.20 28.43
N ILE A 187 -7.28 -20.41 28.38
CA ILE A 187 -6.57 -21.21 29.39
C ILE A 187 -6.64 -20.54 30.76
N GLU A 188 -6.41 -19.22 30.82
CA GLU A 188 -6.50 -18.46 32.06
C GLU A 188 -7.92 -18.50 32.66
N ASP A 189 -8.96 -18.44 31.82
CA ASP A 189 -10.36 -18.58 32.26
C ASP A 189 -10.65 -19.99 32.80
N VAL A 190 -10.11 -21.04 32.17
CA VAL A 190 -10.25 -22.44 32.64
C VAL A 190 -9.53 -22.64 33.98
N GLU A 191 -8.27 -22.19 34.10
CA GLU A 191 -7.50 -22.27 35.36
C GLU A 191 -8.22 -21.52 36.50
N ARG A 192 -8.81 -20.37 36.20
CA ARG A 192 -9.61 -19.62 37.17
C ARG A 192 -10.82 -20.45 37.61
N VAL A 193 -11.57 -21.04 36.68
CA VAL A 193 -12.76 -21.86 37.03
C VAL A 193 -12.39 -23.07 37.89
N GLU A 194 -11.25 -23.72 37.63
CA GLU A 194 -10.77 -24.84 38.45
C GLU A 194 -10.41 -24.41 39.88
N ASP A 195 -9.69 -23.29 40.06
CA ASP A 195 -9.36 -22.73 41.39
C ASP A 195 -10.62 -22.35 42.20
N TRP A 196 -11.64 -21.79 41.53
CA TRP A 196 -12.92 -21.50 42.18
C TRP A 196 -13.64 -22.77 42.64
N LYS A 197 -13.55 -23.85 41.86
CA LYS A 197 -14.19 -25.12 42.20
C LYS A 197 -13.53 -25.79 43.41
N GLU A 198 -12.19 -25.79 43.45
CA GLU A 198 -11.42 -26.33 44.59
C GLU A 198 -11.75 -25.60 45.90
N LYS A 199 -11.90 -24.26 45.86
CA LYS A 199 -12.29 -23.46 47.03
C LYS A 199 -13.68 -23.77 47.56
N VAL A 200 -14.64 -24.10 46.69
CA VAL A 200 -16.01 -24.46 47.10
C VAL A 200 -16.07 -25.85 47.71
N GLU A 201 -15.25 -26.81 47.25
CA GLU A 201 -15.22 -28.16 47.80
C GLU A 201 -14.56 -28.23 49.19
N MET A 202 -13.75 -27.23 49.56
CA MET A 202 -13.10 -27.13 50.86
C MET A 202 -13.90 -26.37 51.94
N SER A 203 -15.03 -25.76 51.57
CA SER A 203 -15.92 -25.01 52.48
C SER A 203 -17.14 -25.82 52.91
#